data_AF-A0A1G9VMK4-F1
#
_entry.id   AF-A0A1G9VMK4-F1
#
_cell.length_a   1.000
_cell.length_b   1.000
_cell.length_c   1.000
_cell.angle_alpha   90.00
_cell.angle_beta   90.00
_cell.angle_gamma   90.00
#
_symmetry.space_group_name_H-M   'P 1'
#
loop_
_entity.id
_entity.type
_entity.pdbx_description
1 polymer ?
#
loop_
_entity_poly.entity_id
_entity_poly.type
_entity_poly.pdbx_seq_one_letter_code
_entity_poly.pdbx_strand_id
1 'polypeptide(L)'
;MDVNRERTLLGIVLWGAAAISAPVTTLMVLRVGGLPTLGVGALSVALFGAALLCTHINQQLDDLVQDDELSDEEWETHFAEESLQCSGLRVLRIGEGSPLKGHISERAVILKINGVCPVTADEANHALVEGRNEIEWMGRNRKPLVAHITTQGNEHDLLAQFEQLNPSPAT
;
A
#
# COMPACT_ATOMS: atom_id res chain seq x y z
N MET A 1 -11.89 -4.09 14.60
CA MET A 1 -10.76 -4.69 15.35
C MET A 1 -9.61 -3.70 15.26
N ASP A 2 -9.19 -3.14 16.40
CA ASP A 2 -8.23 -2.05 16.45
C ASP A 2 -6.80 -2.52 16.21
N VAL A 3 -6.27 -2.23 15.02
CA VAL A 3 -4.89 -2.52 14.59
C VAL A 3 -3.85 -1.98 15.59
N ASN A 4 -4.14 -0.84 16.24
CA ASN A 4 -3.28 -0.30 17.29
C ASN A 4 -3.18 -1.21 18.52
N ARG A 5 -4.27 -1.88 18.89
CA ARG A 5 -4.29 -2.79 20.06
C ARG A 5 -3.47 -4.05 19.80
N GLU A 6 -3.50 -4.56 18.57
CA GLU A 6 -2.70 -5.72 18.15
C GLU A 6 -1.20 -5.39 18.10
N ARG A 7 -0.84 -4.20 17.61
CA ARG A 7 0.57 -3.71 17.61
C ARG A 7 1.11 -3.54 19.03
N THR A 8 0.32 -3.00 19.97
CA THR A 8 0.74 -2.90 21.38
C THR A 8 0.89 -4.27 22.03
N LEU A 9 0.00 -5.21 21.74
CA LEU A 9 0.08 -6.58 22.25
C LEU A 9 1.34 -7.31 21.77
N LEU A 10 1.67 -7.18 20.48
CA LEU A 10 2.90 -7.72 19.90
C LEU A 10 4.15 -7.14 20.57
N GLY A 11 4.17 -5.82 20.79
CA GLY A 11 5.26 -5.16 21.53
C GLY A 11 5.43 -5.70 22.95
N ILE A 12 4.33 -5.84 23.70
CA ILE A 12 4.37 -6.37 25.07
C ILE A 12 4.84 -7.83 25.09
N VAL A 13 4.38 -8.65 24.16
CA VAL A 13 4.80 -10.06 24.04
C VAL A 13 6.29 -10.16 23.70
N LEU A 14 6.78 -9.31 22.79
CA LEU A 14 8.18 -9.27 22.40
C LEU A 14 9.08 -8.85 23.57
N TRP A 15 8.71 -7.80 24.30
CA TRP A 15 9.44 -7.33 25.48
C TRP A 15 9.37 -8.33 26.64
N GLY A 16 8.23 -8.99 26.84
CA GLY A 16 8.06 -10.05 27.84
C GLY A 16 8.94 -11.25 27.53
N ALA A 17 8.98 -11.70 26.28
CA ALA A 17 9.85 -12.79 25.84
C ALA A 17 11.34 -12.42 25.99
N ALA A 18 11.72 -11.18 25.67
CA ALA A 18 13.09 -10.67 25.88
C ALA A 18 13.46 -10.64 27.38
N ALA A 19 12.56 -10.15 28.24
CA ALA A 19 12.78 -10.05 29.69
C ALA A 19 12.91 -11.43 30.36
N ILE A 20 12.18 -12.44 29.89
CA ILE A 20 12.23 -13.81 30.43
C ILE A 20 13.42 -14.60 29.87
N SER A 21 13.79 -14.37 28.61
CA SER A 21 14.90 -15.08 27.96
C SER A 21 16.28 -14.65 28.45
N ALA A 22 16.48 -13.36 28.77
CA ALA A 22 17.75 -12.84 29.27
C ALA A 22 18.27 -13.54 30.56
N PRO A 23 17.47 -13.73 31.62
CA PRO A 23 17.93 -14.43 32.83
C PRO A 23 18.13 -15.93 32.59
N VAL A 24 17.28 -16.59 31.78
CA VAL A 24 17.38 -18.03 31.49
C VAL A 24 18.64 -18.35 30.70
N THR A 25 18.95 -17.52 29.70
CA THR A 25 20.18 -17.66 28.90
C THR A 25 21.42 -17.42 29.74
N THR A 26 21.41 -16.39 30.61
CA THR A 26 22.51 -16.12 31.54
C THR A 26 22.75 -17.27 32.53
N LEU A 27 21.68 -17.90 33.03
CA LEU A 27 21.75 -19.03 33.96
C LEU A 27 22.24 -20.33 33.28
N MET A 28 21.86 -20.57 32.02
CA MET A 28 22.41 -21.68 31.23
C MET A 28 23.90 -21.51 30.91
N VAL A 29 24.34 -20.28 30.62
CA VAL A 29 25.76 -19.96 30.37
C VAL A 29 26.61 -20.24 31.62
N LEU A 30 26.14 -19.82 32.79
CA LEU A 30 26.81 -20.05 34.08
C LEU A 30 26.82 -21.53 34.50
N ARG A 31 25.79 -22.30 34.17
CA ARG A 31 25.61 -23.67 34.68
C ARG A 31 26.25 -24.75 33.80
N VAL A 32 26.36 -24.52 32.49
CA VAL A 32 26.79 -25.57 31.53
C VAL A 32 28.20 -25.33 30.98
N GLY A 33 28.69 -24.08 30.94
CA GLY A 33 30.07 -23.74 30.57
C GLY A 33 30.61 -24.50 29.35
N GLY A 34 30.41 -23.98 28.13
CA GLY A 34 30.95 -24.57 26.91
C GLY A 34 30.17 -24.22 25.64
N LEU A 35 30.47 -24.89 24.53
CA LEU A 35 29.90 -24.74 23.17
C LEU A 35 28.41 -24.32 23.03
N PRO A 36 27.44 -24.78 23.85
CA PRO A 36 26.05 -24.29 23.77
C PRO A 36 25.87 -22.78 24.05
N THR A 37 26.81 -22.12 24.75
CA THR A 37 26.74 -20.67 25.03
C THR A 37 26.95 -19.82 23.79
N LEU A 38 27.73 -20.30 22.82
CA LEU A 38 27.91 -19.67 21.51
C LEU A 38 26.61 -19.74 20.68
N GLY A 39 25.88 -20.85 20.77
CA GLY A 39 24.59 -21.01 20.07
C GLY A 39 23.53 -20.04 20.58
N VAL A 40 23.46 -19.85 21.90
CA VAL A 40 22.51 -18.92 22.53
C VAL A 40 22.88 -17.46 22.26
N GLY A 41 24.18 -17.13 22.28
CA GLY A 41 24.67 -15.80 21.90
C GLY A 41 24.38 -15.47 20.43
N ALA A 42 24.66 -16.41 19.51
CA ALA A 42 24.37 -16.26 18.09
C ALA A 42 22.86 -16.11 17.83
N LEU A 43 22.02 -16.90 18.52
CA LEU A 43 20.56 -16.78 18.43
C LEU A 43 20.06 -15.41 18.91
N SER A 44 20.63 -14.90 20.00
CA SER A 44 20.26 -13.59 20.55
C SER A 44 20.63 -12.44 19.60
N VAL A 45 21.82 -12.50 18.99
CA VAL A 45 22.23 -11.52 17.96
C VAL A 45 21.34 -11.63 16.72
N ALA A 46 21.00 -12.85 16.28
CA ALA A 46 20.10 -13.06 15.14
C ALA A 46 18.69 -12.52 15.41
N LEU A 47 18.13 -12.75 16.60
CA LEU A 47 16.83 -12.22 17.02
C LEU A 47 16.86 -10.69 17.13
N PHE A 48 17.95 -10.11 17.63
CA PHE A 48 18.11 -8.66 17.69
C PHE A 48 18.23 -8.05 16.28
N GLY A 49 18.96 -8.72 15.38
CA GLY A 49 19.05 -8.33 13.97
C GLY A 49 17.70 -8.41 13.26
N ALA A 50 16.91 -9.45 13.51
CA ALA A 50 15.56 -9.59 12.98
C ALA A 50 14.63 -8.48 13.52
N ALA A 51 14.72 -8.14 14.81
CA ALA A 51 13.96 -7.05 15.41
C ALA A 51 14.32 -5.68 14.81
N LEU A 52 15.61 -5.41 14.58
CA LEU A 52 16.07 -4.20 13.91
C LEU A 52 15.59 -4.13 12.46
N LEU A 53 15.62 -5.24 11.72
CA LEU A 53 15.07 -5.34 10.37
C LEU A 53 13.57 -5.06 10.34
N CYS A 54 12.79 -5.68 11.25
CA CYS A 54 11.37 -5.40 11.37
C CYS A 54 11.09 -3.94 11.73
N THR A 55 11.92 -3.33 12.58
CA THR A 55 11.78 -1.91 12.93
C THR A 55 12.10 -1.01 11.75
N HIS A 56 13.16 -1.31 10.99
CA HIS A 56 13.54 -0.55 9.81
C HIS A 56 12.50 -0.67 8.68
N ILE A 57 11.95 -1.86 8.46
CA ILE A 57 10.87 -2.07 7.49
C ILE A 57 9.60 -1.31 7.93
N ASN A 58 9.25 -1.36 9.21
CA ASN A 58 8.11 -0.60 9.73
C ASN A 58 8.32 0.92 9.62
N GLN A 59 9.52 1.42 9.89
CA GLN A 59 9.85 2.84 9.72
C GLN A 59 9.77 3.25 8.25
N GLN A 60 10.31 2.45 7.33
CA GLN A 60 10.18 2.72 5.90
C GLN A 60 8.71 2.71 5.45
N LEU A 61 7.88 1.84 6.03
CA LEU A 61 6.44 1.82 5.76
C LEU A 61 5.74 3.07 6.29
N ASP A 62 6.06 3.51 7.52
CA ASP A 62 5.50 4.73 8.11
C ASP A 62 5.95 5.99 7.35
N ASP A 63 7.22 6.06 6.94
CA ASP A 63 7.73 7.17 6.12
C ASP A 63 7.04 7.20 4.74
N LEU A 64 6.81 6.03 4.13
CA LEU A 64 6.03 5.90 2.88
C LEU A 64 4.57 6.32 3.04
N VAL A 65 3.98 6.18 4.23
CA VAL A 65 2.60 6.59 4.54
C VAL A 65 2.54 8.08 4.85
N GLN A 66 3.51 8.63 5.58
CA GLN A 66 3.58 10.07 5.86
C GLN A 66 3.87 10.91 4.62
N ASP A 67 4.74 10.45 3.71
CA ASP A 67 4.92 11.10 2.41
C ASP A 67 3.63 11.05 1.57
N ASP A 68 2.78 10.03 1.74
CA ASP A 68 1.49 9.92 1.06
C ASP A 68 0.43 10.87 1.65
N GLU A 69 0.46 11.16 2.97
CA GLU A 69 -0.44 12.13 3.62
C GLU A 69 -0.04 13.60 3.38
N LEU A 70 1.26 13.93 3.39
CA LEU A 70 1.74 15.28 3.05
C LEU A 70 1.57 15.61 1.57
N SER A 71 1.64 14.59 0.71
CA SER A 71 1.34 14.69 -0.71
C SER A 71 -0.14 14.99 -0.96
N ASP A 72 -1.08 14.56 -0.12
CA ASP A 72 -2.52 14.72 -0.41
C ASP A 72 -2.95 16.21 -0.43
N GLU A 73 -2.40 17.05 0.45
CA GLU A 73 -2.75 18.49 0.53
C GLU A 73 -2.18 19.31 -0.65
N GLU A 74 -0.98 18.97 -1.15
CA GLU A 74 -0.38 19.58 -2.35
C GLU A 74 -0.93 18.97 -3.67
N TRP A 75 -1.45 17.74 -3.64
CA TRP A 75 -2.07 17.12 -4.80
C TRP A 75 -3.46 17.70 -5.07
N GLU A 76 -4.30 17.90 -4.05
CA GLU A 76 -5.64 18.47 -4.24
C GLU A 76 -5.62 19.92 -4.76
N THR A 77 -4.62 20.71 -4.41
CA THR A 77 -4.50 22.10 -4.87
C THR A 77 -3.95 22.25 -6.29
N HIS A 78 -3.16 21.29 -6.78
CA HIS A 78 -2.51 21.40 -8.10
C HIS A 78 -3.26 20.75 -9.27
N PHE A 79 -4.23 19.86 -9.03
CA PHE A 79 -5.11 19.36 -10.10
C PHE A 79 -6.13 20.39 -10.58
N ALA A 80 -6.32 21.49 -9.84
CA ALA A 80 -7.22 22.56 -10.22
C ALA A 80 -6.68 23.44 -11.37
N GLU A 81 -5.37 23.44 -11.64
CA GLU A 81 -4.75 24.45 -12.52
C GLU A 81 -4.17 23.93 -13.84
N GLU A 82 -3.89 22.63 -14.01
CA GLU A 82 -3.25 22.13 -15.23
C GLU A 82 -4.18 21.19 -16.02
N SER A 83 -4.99 21.80 -16.88
CA SER A 83 -5.76 21.24 -18.01
C SER A 83 -5.80 19.70 -18.11
N LEU A 84 -6.47 19.04 -17.18
CA LEU A 84 -6.96 17.70 -17.41
C LEU A 84 -8.07 17.84 -18.47
N GLN A 85 -7.77 17.50 -19.74
CA GLN A 85 -8.77 17.51 -20.82
C GLN A 85 -9.97 16.58 -20.53
N CYS A 86 -9.82 15.68 -19.55
CA CYS A 86 -10.84 14.76 -19.11
C CYS A 86 -11.00 14.81 -17.59
N SER A 87 -12.25 14.82 -17.12
CA SER A 87 -12.58 14.57 -15.71
C SER A 87 -11.96 13.24 -15.30
N GLY A 88 -11.07 13.24 -14.31
CA GLY A 88 -10.42 12.03 -13.84
C GLY A 88 -11.23 11.33 -12.74
N LEU A 89 -11.04 10.03 -12.59
CA LEU A 89 -11.55 9.27 -11.44
C LEU A 89 -10.39 8.93 -10.51
N ARG A 90 -10.42 9.44 -9.29
CA ARG A 90 -9.43 9.09 -8.27
C ARG A 90 -9.80 7.76 -7.64
N VAL A 91 -8.89 6.79 -7.67
CA VAL A 91 -9.06 5.49 -7.03
C VAL A 91 -8.88 5.68 -5.53
N LEU A 92 -9.90 5.50 -4.71
CA LEU A 92 -9.77 5.57 -3.25
C LEU A 92 -9.28 4.25 -2.67
N ARG A 93 -9.85 3.14 -3.15
CA ARG A 93 -9.59 1.81 -2.63
C ARG A 93 -9.81 0.74 -3.69
N ILE A 94 -8.92 -0.24 -3.74
CA ILE A 94 -9.01 -1.36 -4.68
C ILE A 94 -9.50 -2.62 -3.94
N GLY A 95 -10.57 -3.23 -4.43
CA GLY A 95 -11.10 -4.48 -3.88
C GLY A 95 -10.15 -5.67 -4.09
N GLU A 96 -10.31 -6.70 -3.25
CA GLU A 96 -9.36 -7.83 -3.22
C GLU A 96 -9.28 -8.61 -4.55
N GLY A 97 -10.39 -8.68 -5.29
CA GLY A 97 -10.49 -9.31 -6.61
C GLY A 97 -10.49 -8.34 -7.79
N SER A 98 -10.14 -7.06 -7.58
CA SER A 98 -10.15 -6.06 -8.65
C SER A 98 -9.08 -6.35 -9.72
N PRO A 99 -9.41 -6.20 -11.01
CA PRO A 99 -8.42 -6.31 -12.09
C PRO A 99 -7.39 -5.17 -12.09
N LEU A 100 -7.62 -4.11 -11.30
CA LEU A 100 -6.67 -3.00 -11.13
C LEU A 100 -5.51 -3.34 -10.20
N LYS A 101 -5.68 -4.37 -9.36
CA LYS A 101 -4.73 -4.70 -8.30
C LYS A 101 -3.38 -5.11 -8.89
N GLY A 102 -2.33 -4.40 -8.52
CA GLY A 102 -0.97 -4.61 -9.02
C GLY A 102 -0.64 -3.90 -10.34
N HIS A 103 -1.62 -3.27 -10.98
CA HIS A 103 -1.44 -2.48 -12.21
C HIS A 103 -1.53 -0.98 -11.95
N ILE A 104 -2.40 -0.58 -11.04
CA ILE A 104 -2.64 0.80 -10.64
C ILE A 104 -2.55 0.89 -9.12
N SER A 105 -1.97 1.98 -8.62
CA SER A 105 -1.94 2.24 -7.18
C SER A 105 -3.25 2.81 -6.68
N GLU A 106 -3.58 2.57 -5.42
CA GLU A 106 -4.58 3.38 -4.72
C GLU A 106 -4.14 4.86 -4.78
N ARG A 107 -5.11 5.77 -4.77
CA ARG A 107 -4.98 7.23 -4.95
C ARG A 107 -4.53 7.69 -6.33
N ALA A 108 -4.29 6.78 -7.27
CA ALA A 108 -4.05 7.13 -8.66
C ALA A 108 -5.30 7.75 -9.30
N VAL A 109 -5.10 8.64 -10.28
CA VAL A 109 -6.17 9.22 -11.07
C VAL A 109 -6.26 8.48 -12.40
N ILE A 110 -7.36 7.80 -12.66
CA ILE A 110 -7.66 7.23 -13.98
C ILE A 110 -8.12 8.36 -14.89
N LEU A 111 -7.46 8.48 -16.04
CA LEU A 111 -7.74 9.47 -17.07
C LEU A 111 -8.61 8.87 -18.18
N LYS A 112 -8.23 7.66 -18.65
CA LYS A 112 -8.95 6.96 -19.72
C LYS A 112 -8.99 5.46 -19.51
N ILE A 113 -10.07 4.84 -19.98
CA ILE A 113 -10.22 3.40 -20.12
C ILE A 113 -10.59 3.12 -21.57
N ASN A 114 -9.76 2.38 -22.30
CA ASN A 114 -9.91 2.10 -23.73
C ASN A 114 -10.15 3.35 -24.59
N GLY A 115 -9.51 4.47 -24.22
CA GLY A 115 -9.68 5.76 -24.89
C GLY A 115 -10.93 6.56 -24.50
N VAL A 116 -11.81 6.03 -23.66
CA VAL A 116 -12.97 6.72 -23.08
C VAL A 116 -12.54 7.46 -21.81
N CYS A 117 -13.02 8.68 -21.61
CA CYS A 117 -12.80 9.47 -20.40
C CYS A 117 -13.99 9.33 -19.45
N PRO A 118 -13.95 8.40 -18.47
CA PRO A 118 -15.08 8.19 -17.59
C PRO A 118 -15.19 9.31 -16.56
N VAL A 119 -16.37 9.92 -16.44
CA VAL A 119 -16.69 10.93 -15.42
C VAL A 119 -17.25 10.27 -14.16
N THR A 120 -17.85 9.09 -14.31
CA THR A 120 -18.47 8.35 -13.21
C THR A 120 -17.93 6.91 -13.10
N ALA A 121 -18.07 6.31 -11.91
CA ALA A 121 -17.69 4.92 -11.68
C ALA A 121 -18.46 3.95 -12.61
N ASP A 122 -19.74 4.25 -12.88
CA ASP A 122 -20.55 3.46 -13.80
C ASP A 122 -20.00 3.55 -15.24
N GLU A 123 -19.61 4.74 -15.71
CA GLU A 123 -18.99 4.89 -17.02
C GLU A 123 -17.65 4.17 -17.12
N ALA A 124 -16.86 4.16 -16.04
CA ALA A 124 -15.60 3.42 -15.98
C ALA A 124 -15.82 1.91 -16.12
N ASN A 125 -16.83 1.37 -15.43
CA ASN A 125 -17.22 -0.03 -15.51
C ASN A 125 -17.75 -0.38 -16.91
N HIS A 126 -18.57 0.48 -17.52
CA HIS A 126 -19.07 0.27 -18.88
C HIS A 126 -17.99 0.41 -19.97
N ALA A 127 -16.91 1.15 -19.69
CA ALA A 127 -15.77 1.27 -20.61
C ALA A 127 -14.93 -0.01 -20.68
N LEU A 128 -15.12 -0.97 -19.76
CA LEU A 128 -14.44 -2.26 -19.77
C LEU A 128 -15.05 -3.22 -20.80
N VAL A 129 -14.20 -3.72 -21.69
CA VAL A 129 -14.51 -4.80 -22.63
C VAL A 129 -14.00 -6.14 -22.09
N GLU A 130 -14.58 -7.24 -22.54
CA GLU A 130 -14.05 -8.58 -22.23
C GLU A 130 -12.66 -8.75 -22.86
N GLY A 131 -11.70 -9.26 -22.08
CA GLY A 131 -10.32 -9.45 -22.52
C GLY A 131 -9.40 -8.29 -22.10
N ARG A 132 -8.55 -7.83 -23.02
CA ARG A 132 -7.49 -6.87 -22.70
C ARG A 132 -8.02 -5.43 -22.78
N ASN A 133 -7.92 -4.72 -21.67
CA ASN A 133 -8.27 -3.31 -21.56
C ASN A 133 -7.02 -2.46 -21.35
N GLU A 134 -7.01 -1.28 -21.95
CA GLU A 134 -5.98 -0.26 -21.77
C GLU A 134 -6.48 0.78 -20.78
N ILE A 135 -5.70 1.09 -19.74
CA ILE A 135 -6.03 2.11 -18.76
C ILE A 135 -4.91 3.14 -18.71
N GLU A 136 -5.25 4.39 -19.04
CA GLU A 136 -4.39 5.54 -18.87
C GLU A 136 -4.65 6.14 -17.49
N TRP A 137 -3.61 6.24 -16.67
CA TRP A 137 -3.69 6.77 -15.32
C TRP A 137 -2.50 7.69 -15.03
N MET A 138 -2.67 8.61 -14.07
CA MET A 138 -1.63 9.54 -13.70
C MET A 138 -0.77 8.96 -12.57
N GLY A 139 0.52 8.77 -12.87
CA GLY A 139 1.51 8.35 -11.89
C GLY A 139 1.86 9.44 -10.89
N ARG A 140 2.55 9.06 -9.79
CA ARG A 140 3.06 9.99 -8.75
C ARG A 140 3.98 11.10 -9.28
N ASN A 141 4.50 10.98 -10.49
CA ASN A 141 5.32 12.01 -11.14
C ASN A 141 4.52 12.91 -12.09
N ARG A 142 3.18 12.88 -12.02
CA ARG A 142 2.25 13.59 -12.91
C ARG A 142 2.41 13.25 -14.39
N LYS A 143 3.01 12.10 -14.71
CA LYS A 143 3.07 11.60 -16.10
C LYS A 143 1.94 10.60 -16.35
N PRO A 144 1.26 10.69 -17.51
CA PRO A 144 0.32 9.65 -17.91
C PRO A 144 1.10 8.35 -18.14
N LEU A 145 0.61 7.29 -17.51
CA LEU A 145 1.11 5.93 -17.62
C LEU A 145 -0.01 5.06 -18.16
N VAL A 146 0.37 4.03 -18.91
CA VAL A 146 -0.58 3.10 -19.52
C VAL A 146 -0.38 1.73 -18.89
N ALA A 147 -1.45 1.22 -18.28
CA ALA A 147 -1.54 -0.14 -17.79
C ALA A 147 -2.43 -0.97 -18.73
N HIS A 148 -2.14 -2.26 -18.82
CA HIS A 148 -3.03 -3.21 -19.49
C HIS A 148 -3.55 -4.19 -18.46
N ILE A 149 -4.87 -4.26 -18.34
CA ILE A 149 -5.54 -5.22 -17.46
C ILE A 149 -6.32 -6.21 -18.31
N THR A 150 -6.52 -7.42 -17.80
CA THR A 150 -7.34 -8.44 -18.46
C THR A 150 -8.54 -8.74 -17.59
N THR A 151 -9.75 -8.53 -18.12
CA THR A 151 -11.01 -8.92 -17.50
C THR A 151 -11.45 -10.26 -18.11
N GLN A 152 -11.87 -11.21 -17.28
CA GLN A 152 -12.33 -12.54 -17.71
C GLN A 152 -13.81 -12.73 -17.34
N GLY A 153 -14.63 -13.16 -18.30
CA GLY A 153 -16.07 -13.36 -18.10
C GLY A 153 -16.89 -12.07 -18.11
N ASN A 154 -18.19 -12.17 -17.78
CA ASN A 154 -19.14 -11.04 -17.70
C ASN A 154 -18.85 -10.04 -16.55
N GLU A 155 -17.66 -10.08 -15.96
CA GLU A 155 -17.24 -9.18 -14.88
C GLU A 155 -16.73 -7.86 -15.50
N HIS A 156 -17.68 -6.96 -15.76
CA HIS A 156 -17.42 -5.57 -16.17
C HIS A 156 -17.34 -4.63 -14.96
N ASP A 157 -16.76 -5.10 -13.85
CA ASP A 157 -16.65 -4.32 -12.62
C ASP A 157 -15.18 -4.18 -12.21
N LEU A 158 -14.77 -2.93 -12.02
CA LEU A 158 -13.44 -2.58 -11.53
C LEU A 158 -13.28 -2.93 -10.05
N LEU A 159 -14.37 -3.21 -9.32
CA LEU A 159 -14.36 -3.56 -7.89
C LEU A 159 -13.52 -2.58 -7.07
N ALA A 160 -13.65 -1.29 -7.37
CA ALA A 160 -12.88 -0.23 -6.73
C ALA A 160 -13.81 0.92 -6.34
N GLN A 161 -13.42 1.63 -5.28
CA GLN A 161 -14.11 2.85 -4.84
C GLN A 161 -13.44 4.03 -5.53
N PHE A 162 -14.26 4.89 -6.14
CA PHE A 162 -13.80 6.06 -6.87
C PHE A 162 -14.33 7.34 -6.26
N GLU A 163 -13.49 8.36 -6.27
CA GLU A 163 -13.89 9.75 -6.08
C GLU A 163 -13.91 10.43 -7.46
N GLN A 164 -15.02 11.09 -7.76
CA GLN A 164 -15.18 11.84 -9.00
C GLN A 164 -14.46 13.17 -8.85
N LEU A 165 -13.42 13.40 -9.64
CA LEU A 165 -12.81 14.71 -9.73
C LEU A 165 -13.71 15.55 -10.64
N ASN A 166 -14.35 16.58 -10.07
CA ASN A 166 -15.20 17.46 -10.85
C ASN A 166 -14.35 18.12 -11.95
N PRO A 167 -14.83 18.13 -13.22
CA PRO A 167 -14.19 18.95 -14.22
C PRO A 167 -14.43 20.40 -13.79
N SER A 168 -13.35 21.19 -13.72
CA SER A 168 -13.47 22.64 -13.48
C SER A 168 -14.52 23.19 -14.46
N PRO A 169 -15.54 23.93 -14.00
CA PRO A 169 -16.57 24.45 -14.88
C PRO A 169 -15.88 25.31 -15.94
N ALA A 170 -15.98 24.89 -17.19
CA ALA A 170 -15.49 25.65 -18.34
C ALA A 170 -16.10 27.06 -18.27
N THR A 171 -15.24 28.06 -18.04
CA THR A 171 -15.56 29.48 -18.18
C THR A 171 -15.90 29.84 -19.63
#